data_AF-A0A841UUR7-F1
#
_entry.id   AF-A0A841UUR7-F1
#
_cell.length_a   1.000
_cell.length_b   1.000
_cell.length_c   1.000
_cell.angle_alpha   90.00
_cell.angle_beta   90.00
_cell.angle_gamma   90.00
#
_symmetry.space_group_name_H-M   'P 1'
#
loop_
_entity.id
_entity.type
_entity.pdbx_description
1 polymer ?
#
loop_
_entity_poly.entity_id
_entity_poly.type
_entity_poly.pdbx_seq_one_letter_code
_entity_poly.pdbx_strand_id
1 'polypeptide(L)'
;MKTDTIFYRLFQTFPGLLFELIDFPGELANFYRFSSVEVKQLSFRIDGVFLPEREDLPIYFTEVQFQNDPEFYARFFAEIWLFGLCYAMDGGYKGWNP
;
A
#
# COMPACT_ATOMS: atom_id res chain seq x y z
N MET A 1 10.60 0.61 15.58
CA MET A 1 9.58 1.47 14.93
C MET A 1 10.07 2.90 14.69
N LYS A 2 11.18 3.10 13.95
CA LYS A 2 11.59 4.43 13.43
C LYS A 2 11.93 4.40 11.93
N THR A 3 11.91 3.21 11.34
CA THR A 3 12.44 2.95 9.99
C THR A 3 11.34 2.97 8.94
N ASP A 4 10.10 2.61 9.31
CA ASP A 4 8.90 2.69 8.48
C ASP A 4 8.66 4.14 7.97
N THR A 5 8.98 5.14 8.80
CA THR A 5 8.81 6.56 8.46
C THR A 5 9.73 7.01 7.32
N ILE A 6 10.91 6.40 7.16
CA ILE A 6 11.85 6.78 6.11
C ILE A 6 11.32 6.32 4.75
N PHE A 7 10.87 5.07 4.65
CA PHE A 7 10.32 4.53 3.40
C PHE A 7 8.98 5.16 3.05
N TYR A 8 8.13 5.42 4.05
CA TYR A 8 6.91 6.19 3.83
C TYR A 8 7.22 7.56 3.22
N ARG A 9 8.19 8.30 3.78
CA ARG A 9 8.62 9.59 3.22
C ARG A 9 9.27 9.46 1.85
N LEU A 10 10.04 8.39 1.61
CA LEU A 10 10.68 8.12 0.34
C LEU A 10 9.63 7.95 -0.76
N PHE A 11 8.65 7.08 -0.58
CA PHE A 11 7.58 6.87 -1.56
C PHE A 11 6.63 8.07 -1.67
N GLN A 12 6.42 8.81 -0.58
CA GLN A 12 5.67 10.06 -0.63
C GLN A 12 6.39 11.15 -1.46
N THR A 13 7.73 11.19 -1.42
CA THR A 13 8.53 12.18 -2.17
C THR A 13 8.79 11.71 -3.61
N PHE A 14 8.97 10.41 -3.81
CA PHE A 14 9.32 9.78 -5.09
C PHE A 14 8.43 8.53 -5.34
N PRO A 15 7.16 8.71 -5.73
CA PRO A 15 6.26 7.58 -5.95
C PRO A 15 6.66 6.74 -7.17
N GLY A 16 7.39 7.31 -8.14
CA GLY A 16 7.96 6.60 -9.29
C GLY A 16 8.96 5.51 -8.93
N LEU A 17 9.59 5.60 -7.74
CA LEU A 17 10.63 4.69 -7.31
C LEU A 17 10.13 3.24 -7.19
N LEU A 18 8.88 3.02 -6.80
CA LEU A 18 8.31 1.67 -6.80
C LEU A 18 8.36 1.07 -8.20
N PHE A 19 7.84 1.81 -9.19
CA PHE A 19 7.74 1.34 -10.58
C PHE A 19 9.12 1.10 -11.19
N GLU A 20 10.08 1.98 -10.92
CA GLU A 20 11.47 1.77 -11.35
C GLU A 20 12.08 0.50 -10.75
N LEU A 21 11.81 0.19 -9.47
CA LEU A 21 12.32 -1.02 -8.81
C LEU A 21 11.72 -2.32 -9.37
N ILE A 22 10.52 -2.26 -9.96
CA ILE A 22 9.86 -3.40 -10.60
C ILE A 22 10.05 -3.40 -12.14
N ASP A 23 11.01 -2.65 -12.66
CA ASP A 23 11.33 -2.51 -14.09
C ASP A 23 10.18 -1.94 -14.96
N PHE A 24 9.35 -1.07 -14.36
CA PHE A 24 8.32 -0.30 -15.06
C PHE A 24 8.71 1.18 -15.20
N PRO A 25 8.09 1.92 -16.15
CA PRO A 25 8.30 3.35 -16.27
C PRO A 25 7.88 4.10 -15.00
N GLY A 26 8.78 4.89 -14.41
CA GLY A 26 8.49 5.71 -13.22
C GLY A 26 7.32 6.68 -13.41
N GLU A 27 7.05 7.10 -14.65
CA GLU A 27 5.90 7.93 -15.03
C GLU A 27 4.55 7.29 -14.70
N LEU A 28 4.48 5.96 -14.56
CA LEU A 28 3.25 5.28 -14.16
C LEU A 28 2.74 5.79 -12.83
N ALA A 29 3.62 6.21 -11.90
CA ALA A 29 3.24 6.78 -10.61
C ALA A 29 2.29 7.99 -10.72
N ASN A 30 2.30 8.72 -11.84
CA ASN A 30 1.37 9.82 -12.06
C ASN A 30 -0.10 9.39 -12.14
N PHE A 31 -0.35 8.10 -12.42
CA PHE A 31 -1.69 7.50 -12.44
C PHE A 31 -2.06 6.85 -11.10
N TYR A 32 -1.24 7.00 -10.06
CA TYR A 32 -1.48 6.41 -8.75
C TYR A 32 -1.41 7.45 -7.65
N ARG A 33 -2.25 7.24 -6.64
CA ARG A 33 -2.18 7.91 -5.35
C ARG A 33 -1.53 6.99 -4.33
N PHE A 34 -0.40 7.42 -3.79
CA PHE A 34 0.23 6.75 -2.65
C PHE A 34 -0.51 7.09 -1.34
N SER A 35 -0.83 6.07 -0.54
CA SER A 35 -1.48 6.21 0.77
C SER A 35 -1.01 5.11 1.72
N SER A 36 -1.03 5.36 3.02
CA SER A 36 -0.95 4.31 4.05
C SER A 36 -2.35 4.03 4.58
N VAL A 37 -2.65 2.75 4.82
CA VAL A 37 -3.97 2.32 5.30
C VAL A 37 -3.80 1.76 6.70
N GLU A 38 -4.47 2.34 7.67
CA GLU A 38 -4.50 1.84 9.05
C GLU A 38 -5.94 1.65 9.51
N VAL A 39 -6.32 0.40 9.75
CA VAL A 39 -7.64 0.03 10.28
C VAL A 39 -7.52 -0.19 11.78
N LYS A 40 -7.97 0.82 12.54
CA LYS A 40 -7.85 0.88 14.01
C LYS A 40 -8.51 -0.29 14.74
N GLN A 41 -9.62 -0.84 14.21
CA GLN A 41 -10.37 -1.90 14.88
C GLN A 41 -9.66 -3.25 14.92
N LEU A 42 -8.77 -3.53 13.97
CA LEU A 42 -8.05 -4.80 13.86
C LEU A 42 -6.54 -4.65 14.09
N SER A 43 -6.07 -3.44 14.45
CA SER A 43 -4.64 -3.08 14.43
C SER A 43 -3.95 -3.44 13.11
N PHE A 44 -4.72 -3.37 12.02
CA PHE A 44 -4.27 -3.72 10.69
C PHE A 44 -3.65 -2.50 10.03
N ARG A 45 -2.43 -2.63 9.50
CA ARG A 45 -1.72 -1.53 8.85
C ARG A 45 -1.01 -2.03 7.60
N ILE A 46 -1.27 -1.41 6.46
CA ILE A 46 -0.42 -1.53 5.27
C ILE A 46 0.42 -0.27 5.16
N ASP A 47 1.73 -0.43 5.15
CA ASP A 47 2.70 0.66 5.14
C ASP A 47 2.63 1.51 3.85
N GLY A 48 2.29 0.90 2.72
CA GLY A 48 2.08 1.62 1.46
C GLY A 48 1.12 0.92 0.50
N VAL A 49 0.17 1.70 -0.02
CA VAL A 49 -0.79 1.30 -1.04
C VAL A 49 -0.77 2.34 -2.16
N PHE A 50 -0.59 1.89 -3.39
CA PHE A 50 -0.70 2.72 -4.59
C PHE A 50 -2.05 2.44 -5.23
N LEU A 51 -2.96 3.39 -5.04
CA LEU A 51 -4.32 3.32 -5.56
C LEU A 51 -4.37 3.95 -6.93
N PRO A 52 -4.83 3.23 -7.96
CA PRO A 52 -4.92 3.80 -9.29
C PRO A 52 -6.02 4.86 -9.34
N GLU A 53 -5.80 5.90 -10.14
CA GLU A 53 -6.84 6.88 -10.46
C GLU A 53 -7.80 6.38 -11.55
N ARG A 54 -7.47 5.25 -12.18
CA ARG A 54 -8.29 4.58 -13.20
C ARG A 54 -8.59 3.15 -12.80
N GLU A 55 -9.82 2.71 -13.00
CA GLU A 55 -10.28 1.37 -12.60
C GLU A 55 -9.65 0.23 -13.42
N ASP A 56 -9.03 0.51 -14.57
CA ASP A 56 -8.37 -0.47 -15.42
C ASP A 56 -6.94 -0.83 -15.00
N LEU A 57 -6.42 -0.15 -13.96
CA LEU A 57 -5.07 -0.33 -13.46
C LEU A 57 -5.06 -1.15 -12.15
N PRO A 58 -4.02 -1.97 -11.90
CA PRO A 58 -3.94 -2.79 -10.70
C PRO A 58 -3.58 -1.96 -9.46
N ILE A 59 -4.04 -2.40 -8.28
CA ILE A 59 -3.58 -1.81 -7.01
C ILE A 59 -2.23 -2.43 -6.63
N TYR A 60 -1.25 -1.62 -6.25
CA TYR A 60 0.02 -2.13 -5.71
C TYR A 60 0.07 -1.97 -4.20
N PHE A 61 0.47 -3.05 -3.53
CA PHE A 61 0.72 -3.08 -2.09
C PHE A 61 2.21 -3.20 -1.85
N THR A 62 2.73 -2.41 -0.90
CA THR A 62 4.15 -2.38 -0.55
C THR A 62 4.32 -2.45 0.96
N GLU A 63 5.17 -3.36 1.41
CA GLU A 63 5.58 -3.47 2.80
C GLU A 63 7.09 -3.58 2.92
N VAL A 64 7.66 -2.92 3.93
CA VAL A 64 9.10 -2.84 4.12
C VAL A 64 9.48 -3.62 5.38
N GLN A 65 10.13 -4.77 5.16
CA GLN A 65 10.56 -5.66 6.24
C GLN A 65 12.06 -5.49 6.53
N PHE A 66 12.40 -5.14 7.78
CA PHE A 66 13.80 -5.02 8.24
C PHE A 66 14.29 -6.25 9.00
N GLN A 67 13.38 -7.07 9.49
CA GLN A 67 13.67 -8.32 10.18
C GLN A 67 12.94 -9.44 9.47
N ASN A 68 13.52 -10.63 9.51
CA ASN A 68 12.87 -11.80 8.95
C ASN A 68 11.71 -12.20 9.85
N ASP A 69 10.49 -12.19 9.30
CA ASP A 69 9.29 -12.67 9.95
C ASP A 69 8.77 -13.90 9.18
N PRO A 70 8.83 -15.11 9.78
CA PRO A 70 8.34 -16.34 9.16
C PRO A 70 6.85 -16.32 8.81
N GLU A 71 6.05 -15.51 9.50
CA GLU A 71 4.60 -15.40 9.28
C GLU A 71 4.24 -14.25 8.35
N PHE A 72 5.23 -13.48 7.86
CA PHE A 72 5.03 -12.28 7.05
C PHE A 72 4.03 -12.49 5.91
N TYR A 73 4.26 -13.49 5.04
CA TYR A 73 3.37 -13.73 3.90
C TYR A 73 1.94 -14.04 4.32
N ALA A 74 1.77 -14.85 5.37
CA ALA A 74 0.43 -15.19 5.85
C ALA A 74 -0.30 -13.94 6.37
N ARG A 75 0.39 -13.09 7.14
CA ARG A 75 -0.13 -11.81 7.63
C ARG A 75 -0.42 -10.87 6.46
N PHE A 76 0.56 -10.60 5.61
CA PHE A 76 0.45 -9.67 4.47
C PHE A 76 -0.64 -10.07 3.46
N PHE A 77 -0.83 -11.36 3.19
CA PHE A 77 -1.95 -11.77 2.35
C PHE A 77 -3.30 -11.55 3.04
N ALA A 78 -3.46 -11.93 4.31
CA ALA A 78 -4.69 -11.68 5.06
C ALA A 78 -5.06 -10.20 5.06
N GLU A 79 -4.05 -9.35 5.22
CA GLU A 79 -4.11 -7.90 5.13
C GLU A 79 -4.62 -7.39 3.76
N ILE A 80 -4.07 -7.89 2.65
CA ILE A 80 -4.55 -7.58 1.30
C ILE A 80 -6.02 -8.01 1.11
N TRP A 81 -6.40 -9.19 1.60
CA TRP A 81 -7.78 -9.67 1.51
C TRP A 81 -8.75 -8.80 2.31
N LEU A 82 -8.37 -8.40 3.52
CA LEU A 82 -9.17 -7.49 4.36
C LEU A 82 -9.32 -6.12 3.69
N PHE A 83 -8.25 -5.58 3.10
CA PHE A 83 -8.33 -4.36 2.32
C PHE A 83 -9.32 -4.49 1.15
N GLY A 84 -9.23 -5.59 0.38
CA GLY A 84 -10.13 -5.85 -0.74
C GLY A 84 -11.60 -5.95 -0.32
N LEU A 85 -11.88 -6.59 0.83
CA LEU A 85 -13.21 -6.67 1.40
C LEU A 85 -13.77 -5.27 1.74
N CYS A 86 -12.98 -4.44 2.43
CA CYS A 86 -13.38 -3.06 2.76
C CYS A 86 -13.59 -2.22 1.50
N TYR A 87 -12.69 -2.33 0.53
CA TYR A 87 -12.77 -1.62 -0.74
C TYR A 87 -14.06 -1.95 -1.51
N ALA A 88 -14.45 -3.23 -1.54
CA ALA A 88 -15.68 -3.69 -2.19
C ALA A 88 -16.95 -3.20 -1.47
N MET A 89 -16.95 -3.14 -0.14
CA MET A 89 -18.09 -2.66 0.64
C MET A 89 -18.36 -1.15 0.46
N ASP A 90 -17.31 -0.34 0.28
CA ASP A 90 -17.41 1.13 0.20
C ASP A 90 -17.58 1.67 -1.24
N GLY A 91 -17.51 0.79 -2.25
CA GLY A 91 -17.55 1.16 -3.66
C GLY A 91 -16.30 1.94 -4.10
N GLY A 92 -15.13 1.57 -3.58
CA GLY A 92 -13.85 2.25 -3.80
C GLY A 92 -13.20 2.75 -2.51
N TYR A 93 -11.89 3.07 -2.57
CA TYR A 93 -11.16 3.60 -1.41
C TYR A 93 -11.53 5.06 -1.16
N LYS A 94 -12.42 5.31 -0.19
CA LYS A 94 -12.85 6.66 0.22
C LYS A 94 -12.03 7.25 1.36
N GLY A 95 -10.86 6.68 1.67
CA GLY A 95 -10.05 7.13 2.80
C GLY A 95 -10.79 6.94 4.12
N TRP A 96 -11.19 5.70 4.39
CA TRP A 96 -11.96 5.36 5.58
C TRP A 96 -11.22 5.81 6.84
N ASN A 97 -11.82 6.77 7.54
CA ASN A 97 -11.51 7.11 8.92
C ASN A 97 -12.79 6.76 9.69
N PRO A 98 -12.73 5.91 10.72
CA PRO A 98 -13.91 5.44 11.44
C PRO A 98 -14.81 6.59 11.92
#